data_AF-A0A919S6J5-F1
#
_entry.id   AF-A0A919S6J5-F1
#
_cell.length_a   1.000
_cell.length_b   1.000
_cell.length_c   1.000
_cell.angle_alpha   90.00
_cell.angle_beta   90.00
_cell.angle_gamma   90.00
#
_symmetry.space_group_name_H-M   'P 1'
#
loop_
_entity.id
_entity.type
_entity.pdbx_description
1 polymer ?
#
loop_
_entity_poly.entity_id
_entity_poly.type
_entity_poly.pdbx_seq_one_letter_code
_entity_poly.pdbx_strand_id
1 'polypeptide(L)' 'MEKEARIEAAHAAAVAAGQAGYLDPDTGLFVLTAAFLAKRGTCCTRGCRHCPYTDGV' A
#
# COMPACT_ATOMS: atom_id res chain seq x y z
N MET A 1 1.12 -7.10 18.23
CA MET A 1 0.41 -6.51 17.08
C MET A 1 0.92 -5.10 16.79
N GLU A 2 2.23 -4.92 16.60
CA GLU A 2 2.84 -3.58 16.38
C GLU A 2 3.35 -3.39 14.94
N LYS A 3 3.56 -4.49 14.20
CA LYS A 3 4.06 -4.47 12.83
C LYS A 3 3.05 -3.84 11.86
N GLU A 4 1.79 -4.28 11.92
CA GLU A 4 0.75 -3.78 11.01
C GLU A 4 0.48 -2.28 11.20
N ALA A 5 0.53 -1.77 12.44
CA ALA A 5 0.36 -0.36 12.72
C ALA A 5 1.46 0.52 12.07
N ARG A 6 2.71 0.05 12.03
CA ARG A 6 3.81 0.77 11.34
C ARG A 6 3.64 0.76 9.83
N ILE A 7 3.16 -0.36 9.28
CA ILE A 7 2.87 -0.51 7.85
C ILE A 7 1.73 0.43 7.46
N GLU A 8 0.67 0.46 8.25
CA GLU A 8 -0.49 1.33 8.03
C GLU A 8 -0.11 2.81 8.19
N ALA A 9 0.71 3.17 9.17
CA ALA A 9 1.20 4.54 9.33
C ALA A 9 2.08 4.98 8.13
N ALA A 10 2.98 4.11 7.66
CA ALA A 10 3.81 4.41 6.47
C ALA A 10 2.96 4.51 5.21
N HIS A 11 1.94 3.66 5.07
CA HIS A 11 0.94 3.74 4.00
C HIS A 11 0.19 5.06 4.04
N ALA A 12 -0.39 5.40 5.20
CA ALA A 12 -1.16 6.62 5.40
C ALA A 12 -0.32 7.87 5.13
N ALA A 13 0.93 7.89 5.58
CA ALA A 13 1.87 8.97 5.29
C ALA A 13 2.13 9.11 3.79
N ALA A 14 2.39 8.00 3.08
CA ALA A 14 2.61 8.03 1.64
C ALA A 14 1.36 8.43 0.86
N VAL A 15 0.17 7.99 1.29
CA VAL A 15 -1.12 8.41 0.71
C VAL A 15 -1.34 9.91 0.91
N ALA A 16 -1.13 10.42 2.13
CA ALA A 16 -1.27 11.84 2.45
C ALA A 16 -0.25 12.72 1.70
N ALA A 17 0.97 12.22 1.50
CA ALA A 17 2.00 12.87 0.71
C ALA A 17 1.78 12.74 -0.81
N GLY A 18 0.77 12.00 -1.27
CA GLY A 18 0.53 11.75 -2.69
C GLY A 18 1.60 10.88 -3.37
N GLN A 19 2.36 10.12 -2.59
CA GLN A 19 3.40 9.22 -3.09
C GLN A 19 2.79 7.93 -3.66
N ALA A 20 3.44 7.40 -4.70
CA ALA A 20 2.99 6.17 -5.38
C ALA A 20 3.10 4.91 -4.50
N GLY A 21 3.92 4.93 -3.46
CA GLY A 21 4.22 3.79 -2.60
C GLY A 21 5.05 4.20 -1.38
N TYR A 22 5.25 3.24 -0.47
CA TYR A 22 6.06 3.35 0.74
C TYR A 22 6.96 2.12 0.87
N LEU A 23 8.03 2.25 1.65
CA LEU A 23 8.90 1.13 1.98
C LEU A 23 8.34 0.40 3.19
N ASP A 24 8.10 -0.89 3.05
CA ASP A 24 7.60 -1.73 4.12
C ASP A 24 8.72 -1.89 5.18
N PRO A 25 8.53 -1.42 6.42
CA PRO A 25 9.57 -1.46 7.45
C PRO A 25 9.87 -2.88 7.95
N ASP A 26 9.06 -3.87 7.57
CA ASP A 26 9.20 -5.26 7.99
C ASP A 26 9.96 -6.10 6.96
N THR A 27 9.53 -6.01 5.70
CA THR A 27 10.08 -6.79 4.60
C THR A 27 11.13 -6.04 3.79
N GLY A 28 11.22 -4.71 3.94
CA GLY A 28 12.08 -3.84 3.14
C GLY A 28 11.59 -3.66 1.69
N LEU A 29 10.41 -4.18 1.36
CA LEU A 29 9.86 -4.14 0.01
C LEU A 29 9.16 -2.80 -0.26
N PHE A 30 9.22 -2.35 -1.52
CA PHE A 30 8.47 -1.18 -1.94
C PHE A 30 7.01 -1.57 -2.26
N VAL A 31 6.08 -1.09 -1.44
CA VAL A 31 4.64 -1.37 -1.55
C VAL A 31 3.92 -0.15 -2.11
N LEU A 32 3.09 -0.35 -3.13
CA LEU A 32 2.31 0.75 -3.73
C LEU A 32 1.15 1.15 -2.82
N THR A 33 0.83 2.44 -2.78
CA THR A 33 -0.32 2.96 -2.01
C THR A 33 -1.64 2.63 -2.69
N ALA A 34 -2.69 2.47 -1.89
CA ALA A 34 -4.04 2.22 -2.41
C ALA A 34 -4.52 3.40 -3.26
N ALA A 35 -4.19 4.63 -2.86
CA ALA A 35 -4.52 5.85 -3.61
C ALA A 35 -3.88 5.87 -5.01
N PHE A 36 -2.62 5.44 -5.13
CA PHE A 36 -1.96 5.34 -6.44
C PHE A 36 -2.58 4.26 -7.32
N LEU A 37 -2.91 3.10 -6.75
CA LEU A 37 -3.59 2.02 -7.46
C LEU A 37 -5.01 2.43 -7.91
N ALA A 38 -5.76 3.12 -7.05
CA ALA A 38 -7.07 3.67 -7.37
C ALA A 38 -6.98 4.71 -8.50
N LYS A 39 -5.98 5.60 -8.47
CA LYS A 39 -5.73 6.57 -9.54
C LYS A 39 -5.29 5.90 -10.85
N ARG A 40 -4.53 4.81 -10.76
CA ARG A 40 -4.06 4.02 -11.91
C ARG A 40 -5.18 3.17 -12.53
N GLY A 41 -6.19 2.80 -11.75
CA GLY A 41 -7.32 1.99 -12.22
C GLY A 41 -6.96 0.53 -12.52
N THR A 42 -5.83 0.01 -12.00
CA THR A 42 -5.36 -1.34 -12.34
C THR A 42 -4.68 -2.02 -11.15
N CYS A 43 -5.12 -3.26 -10.85
CA CYS A 43 -4.47 -4.11 -9.86
C CYS A 43 -3.07 -4.49 -10.34
N CYS A 44 -2.06 -4.27 -9.51
CA CYS A 44 -0.68 -4.62 -9.83
C CYS A 44 -0.34 -6.10 -9.57
N THR A 45 -1.32 -6.91 -9.10
CA THR A 45 -1.21 -8.36 -8.82
C THR A 45 0.00 -8.77 -7.96
N ARG A 46 0.59 -7.83 -7.22
CA ARG A 46 1.76 -8.04 -6.36
C ARG A 46 1.44 -8.54 -4.95
N GLY A 47 0.18 -8.89 -4.67
CA GLY A 47 -0.23 -9.36 -3.34
C GLY A 47 -0.08 -8.29 -2.25
N CYS A 48 -0.31 -7.01 -2.57
CA CYS A 48 -0.23 -5.93 -1.61
C CYS A 48 -1.33 -6.09 -0.55
N ARG A 49 -0.97 -5.97 0.74
CA ARG A 49 -1.90 -6.17 1.87
C ARG A 49 -3.06 -5.18 1.93
N HIS A 50 -2.90 -4.00 1.34
CA HIS A 50 -3.91 -2.93 1.30
C HIS A 50 -4.38 -2.64 -0.13
N CYS A 51 -4.41 -3.65 -0.99
CA CYS A 51 -4.85 -3.44 -2.36
C CYS A 51 -6.35 -3.12 -2.37
N PRO A 52 -6.80 -2.04 -3.04
CA PRO A 52 -8.24 -1.79 -3.21
C PRO A 52 -8.91 -2.84 -4.12
N TYR A 53 -8.12 -3.68 -4.80
CA TYR A 53 -8.58 -4.72 -5.73
C TYR A 53 -8.45 -6.15 -5.19
N THR A 54 -8.02 -6.34 -3.92
CA THR A 54 -7.96 -7.69 -3.34
C THR A 54 -9.32 -8.25 -2.94
N ASP A 55 -10.38 -7.44 -3.01
CA ASP A 55 -11.78 -7.88 -2.91
C ASP A 55 -12.38 -8.04 -4.32
N GLY A 56 -11.83 -9.00 -5.06
CA GLY A 56 -12.16 -9.24 -6.46
C GLY A 56 -12.79 -10.60 -6.72
N VAL A 57 -13.80 -10.98 -5.93
CA VAL A 57 -15.02 -11.72 -6.33
C VAL A 57 -16.13 -11.38 -5.34
#